data_AF-A0A540LAB0-F1
#
_entry.id   AF-A0A540LAB0-F1
#
_cell.length_a   1.000
_cell.length_b   1.000
_cell.length_c   1.000
_cell.angle_alpha   90.00
_cell.angle_beta   90.00
_cell.angle_gamma   90.00
#
_symmetry.space_group_name_H-M   'P 1'
#
loop_
_entity.id
_entity.type
_entity.pdbx_description
1 polymer ?
#
loop_
_entity_poly.entity_id
_entity_poly.type
_entity_poly.pdbx_seq_one_letter_code
_entity_poly.pdbx_strand_id
1 'polypeptide(L)'
;MSCFSCFSSHEKKASNKRSNSGRKEQLPTNLSQEHNVPPAQQPRPPPDEVPKPKPTPPAEDPAANTSSANKEPVNHNNIAAQTFTFRELATATKNFRQECLIGEGGFGRVYKGKLDKTAQVVAVKQLDRNGLQGNREFLVEVLMLSLLHHEHLVNLIGYCADGDQRLLVYEYMPLGSVEDHLLDLPEDQKPLDWFKRLRIALGAAKGLEYLHDKANPPVIYRDLKSSNILLDADFNAKLSDFGLAKLGPIGDKTHVSSRVMGTYGYCAPEYQRTGQLTVKSDVYSFGVVLLELITGRRAIDTTLTTREQNLVSWAQPVFKDPNRYPELADPLLQGNFPMRALNQAVAIAAMCLHEEAPVRPLMSDVVSALSFLGTGPDTATSPISSLPSPSPDKTMSVVNEDPQLEDSVTERQRAVAEAMEWGSSSRHNGVEALRCGSTSSL
;
A
#
# COMPACT_ATOMS: atom_id res chain seq x y z
N MET A 1 -4.82 8.03 50.15
CA MET A 1 -3.37 7.86 49.90
C MET A 1 -3.22 7.70 48.39
N SER A 2 -3.06 8.81 47.66
CA SER A 2 -1.77 9.31 47.10
C SER A 2 -1.25 8.39 45.97
N CYS A 3 -1.04 8.75 44.70
CA CYS A 3 -0.97 9.99 43.88
C CYS A 3 -1.10 9.56 42.38
N PHE A 4 -1.86 10.24 41.48
CA PHE A 4 -1.45 11.30 40.50
C PHE A 4 -0.21 10.96 39.63
N SER A 5 -0.06 11.22 38.31
CA SER A 5 -0.79 11.89 37.18
C SER A 5 -0.05 11.46 35.86
N CYS A 6 -0.56 11.54 34.63
CA CYS A 6 -0.82 12.75 33.80
C CYS A 6 -1.70 12.35 32.59
N PHE A 7 -2.90 12.90 32.40
CA PHE A 7 -3.28 14.23 31.85
C PHE A 7 -3.09 14.43 30.34
N SER A 8 -4.18 14.13 29.64
CA SER A 8 -4.60 14.74 28.37
C SER A 8 -5.20 16.14 28.66
N SER A 9 -5.08 17.08 27.72
CA SER A 9 -5.80 18.36 27.77
C SER A 9 -6.41 18.67 26.42
N HIS A 10 -7.74 18.62 26.38
CA HIS A 10 -8.60 19.28 25.39
C HIS A 10 -9.21 20.51 26.08
N GLU A 11 -9.08 21.68 25.45
CA GLU A 11 -9.83 22.87 25.82
C GLU A 11 -11.21 22.89 25.15
N LYS A 12 -12.24 23.28 25.92
CA LYS A 12 -13.50 23.83 25.39
C LYS A 12 -13.86 25.11 26.15
N LYS A 13 -14.24 26.11 25.35
CA LYS A 13 -14.79 27.42 25.74
C LYS A 13 -16.10 27.30 26.52
N ALA A 14 -16.32 28.20 27.48
CA ALA A 14 -17.62 28.84 27.70
C ALA A 14 -17.47 30.20 28.40
N SER A 15 -18.31 31.13 27.97
CA SER A 15 -18.45 32.54 28.29
C SER A 15 -19.06 32.85 29.65
N ASN A 16 -18.71 33.99 30.29
CA ASN A 16 -19.73 34.98 30.68
C ASN A 16 -19.18 36.39 30.99
N LYS A 17 -20.10 37.37 30.88
CA LYS A 17 -19.97 38.82 30.72
C LYS A 17 -19.71 39.65 32.00
N ARG A 18 -19.09 40.82 31.75
CA ARG A 18 -19.33 42.19 32.30
C ARG A 18 -18.96 42.51 33.76
N SER A 19 -18.09 43.51 33.93
CA SER A 19 -18.51 44.90 34.24
C SER A 19 -17.32 45.87 34.15
N ASN A 20 -17.64 47.16 34.13
CA ASN A 20 -16.92 48.25 33.47
C ASN A 20 -16.50 49.32 34.50
N SER A 21 -15.28 49.84 34.42
CA SER A 21 -14.82 51.21 34.79
C SER A 21 -13.29 51.19 34.75
N GLY A 22 -12.52 52.15 34.24
CA GLY A 22 -12.77 53.50 33.77
C GLY A 22 -11.61 54.37 34.27
N ARG A 23 -10.63 54.73 33.42
CA ARG A 23 -9.94 56.03 33.46
C ARG A 23 -8.98 56.24 32.29
N LYS A 24 -8.86 57.52 31.95
CA LYS A 24 -8.34 58.18 30.74
C LYS A 24 -6.89 58.67 30.94
N GLU A 25 -6.31 59.11 29.82
CA GLU A 25 -5.18 60.08 29.67
C GLU A 25 -3.77 59.52 29.91
N GLN A 26 -2.70 59.88 29.19
CA GLN A 26 -2.41 60.92 28.20
C GLN A 26 -1.05 60.59 27.53
N LEU A 27 -0.84 61.03 26.28
CA LEU A 27 0.47 61.17 25.62
C LEU A 27 1.21 62.42 26.18
N PRO A 28 2.56 62.54 26.11
CA PRO A 28 3.17 63.07 24.87
C PRO A 28 4.59 62.59 24.50
N THR A 29 4.90 62.84 23.23
CA THR A 29 6.19 62.92 22.51
C THR A 29 7.26 63.81 23.17
N ASN A 30 8.57 63.49 23.07
CA ASN A 30 9.52 64.05 22.06
C ASN A 30 11.03 63.81 22.37
N LEU A 31 11.81 63.70 21.28
CA LEU A 31 13.21 64.18 21.03
C LEU A 31 14.47 63.34 21.39
N SER A 32 15.13 62.89 20.31
CA SER A 32 16.55 63.11 19.90
C SER A 32 17.72 62.39 20.58
N GLN A 33 18.45 61.59 19.80
CA GLN A 33 19.85 61.87 19.41
C GLN A 33 20.40 60.88 18.37
N GLU A 34 21.09 61.42 17.37
CA GLU A 34 21.78 60.76 16.26
C GLU A 34 23.09 60.08 16.70
N HIS A 35 23.48 58.98 16.04
CA HIS A 35 24.88 58.73 15.62
C HIS A 35 24.93 57.80 14.40
N ASN A 36 25.98 58.02 13.59
CA ASN A 36 26.07 57.79 12.14
C ASN A 36 27.07 56.65 11.80
N VAL A 37 27.27 56.37 10.50
CA VAL A 37 28.36 55.61 9.82
C VAL A 37 28.08 54.11 9.50
N PRO A 38 28.46 53.52 8.33
CA PRO A 38 27.97 53.71 6.95
C PRO A 38 27.65 52.34 6.21
N PRO A 39 27.10 52.33 4.98
CA PRO A 39 26.75 51.08 4.27
C PRO A 39 27.89 50.53 3.38
N ALA A 40 28.12 49.21 3.42
CA ALA A 40 29.04 48.50 2.53
C ALA A 40 28.36 48.16 1.18
N GLN A 41 29.12 48.36 0.11
CA GLN A 41 28.70 48.34 -1.29
C GLN A 41 28.69 46.92 -1.90
N GLN A 42 27.73 46.70 -2.80
CA GLN A 42 27.64 45.57 -3.71
C GLN A 42 28.73 45.62 -4.80
N PRO A 43 29.32 44.49 -5.23
CA PRO A 43 30.17 44.45 -6.43
C PRO A 43 29.33 44.44 -7.72
N ARG A 44 29.74 45.28 -8.68
CA ARG A 44 29.26 45.38 -10.07
C ARG A 44 29.83 44.26 -10.97
N PRO A 45 29.18 43.93 -12.10
CA PRO A 45 29.63 42.91 -13.04
C PRO A 45 30.73 43.42 -14.01
N PRO A 46 31.53 42.53 -14.62
CA PRO A 46 32.51 42.89 -15.64
C PRO A 46 31.88 43.05 -17.05
N PRO A 47 32.57 43.73 -18.00
CA PRO A 47 31.97 44.32 -19.20
C PRO A 47 31.97 43.43 -20.46
N ASP A 48 31.18 43.87 -21.43
CA ASP A 48 30.89 43.31 -22.75
C ASP A 48 32.13 42.96 -23.62
N GLU A 49 32.12 41.77 -24.20
CA GLU A 49 32.91 41.41 -25.39
C GLU A 49 31.96 40.97 -26.53
N VAL A 50 32.21 41.53 -27.73
CA VAL A 50 31.42 41.47 -28.97
C VAL A 50 31.68 40.14 -29.73
N PRO A 51 30.73 39.61 -30.53
CA PRO A 51 30.54 38.18 -30.76
C PRO A 51 31.17 37.63 -32.06
N LYS A 52 31.46 36.32 -32.10
CA LYS A 52 31.82 35.54 -33.32
C LYS A 52 31.35 34.06 -33.19
N PRO A 53 31.19 33.31 -34.30
CA PRO A 53 29.86 32.93 -34.80
C PRO A 53 29.44 31.47 -34.55
N LYS A 54 28.12 31.23 -34.68
CA LYS A 54 27.46 29.91 -34.78
C LYS A 54 27.97 29.10 -35.99
N PRO A 55 28.09 27.77 -35.88
CA PRO A 55 27.96 26.88 -37.03
C PRO A 55 26.48 26.64 -37.32
N THR A 56 26.03 27.05 -38.51
CA THR A 56 24.77 26.64 -39.13
C THR A 56 24.88 25.19 -39.65
N PRO A 57 23.76 24.45 -39.76
CA PRO A 57 23.74 23.05 -40.18
C PRO A 57 23.90 22.94 -41.71
N PRO A 58 24.36 21.79 -42.25
CA PRO A 58 24.27 21.52 -43.67
C PRO A 58 22.81 21.24 -44.07
N ALA A 59 22.43 21.82 -45.20
CA ALA A 59 21.14 21.72 -45.86
C ALA A 59 20.84 20.32 -46.41
N GLU A 60 19.53 20.08 -46.55
CA GLU A 60 18.89 18.99 -47.29
C GLU A 60 19.12 19.12 -48.81
N ASP A 61 19.09 17.98 -49.51
CA ASP A 61 18.53 17.84 -50.87
C ASP A 61 18.26 16.34 -51.18
N PRO A 62 17.43 15.97 -52.18
CA PRO A 62 16.15 15.32 -51.90
C PRO A 62 15.93 13.93 -52.56
N ALA A 63 14.79 13.33 -52.19
CA ALA A 63 13.98 12.34 -52.93
C ALA A 63 14.40 10.85 -52.95
N ALA A 64 13.58 10.00 -52.32
CA ALA A 64 12.81 8.95 -53.00
C ALA A 64 11.78 8.27 -52.05
N ASN A 65 10.50 8.36 -52.42
CA ASN A 65 9.35 7.65 -51.87
C ASN A 65 9.51 6.12 -51.98
N THR A 66 9.02 5.33 -51.01
CA THR A 66 7.83 4.48 -51.19
C THR A 66 7.40 3.69 -49.93
N SER A 67 6.07 3.51 -49.85
CA SER A 67 5.28 2.51 -49.09
C SER A 67 5.10 2.67 -47.58
N SER A 68 4.00 3.37 -47.29
CA SER A 68 3.07 3.20 -46.16
C SER A 68 2.85 1.74 -45.73
N ALA A 69 3.08 1.47 -44.44
CA ALA A 69 2.38 0.42 -43.70
C ALA A 69 1.97 1.00 -42.33
N ASN A 70 0.66 1.14 -42.13
CA ASN A 70 0.06 1.47 -40.84
C ASN A 70 0.51 0.43 -39.80
N LYS A 71 1.37 0.84 -38.87
CA LYS A 71 1.51 0.19 -37.57
C LYS A 71 0.90 1.14 -36.55
N GLU A 72 -0.26 0.76 -36.03
CA GLU A 72 -0.76 1.34 -34.79
C GLU A 72 0.33 1.19 -33.71
N PRO A 73 0.56 2.21 -32.88
CA PRO A 73 1.50 2.09 -31.78
C PRO A 73 0.92 1.13 -30.75
N VAL A 74 1.46 -0.08 -30.71
CA VAL A 74 1.23 -1.04 -29.64
C VAL A 74 1.80 -0.43 -28.35
N ASN A 75 0.89 -0.02 -27.47
CA ASN A 75 1.19 0.70 -26.23
C ASN A 75 1.95 -0.22 -25.25
N HIS A 76 3.27 -0.21 -25.31
CA HIS A 76 4.13 -0.87 -24.32
C HIS A 76 4.28 0.07 -23.12
N ASN A 77 3.25 0.06 -22.27
CA ASN A 77 3.18 0.87 -21.06
C ASN A 77 4.08 0.31 -19.95
N ASN A 78 5.40 0.48 -20.07
CA ASN A 78 6.19 0.79 -18.87
C ASN A 78 5.88 2.25 -18.53
N ILE A 79 4.73 2.52 -17.93
CA ILE A 79 4.41 3.88 -17.46
C ILE A 79 5.34 4.12 -16.27
N ALA A 80 6.47 4.77 -16.54
CA ALA A 80 7.30 5.34 -15.48
C ALA A 80 6.39 6.21 -14.61
N ALA A 81 6.34 5.92 -13.31
CA ALA A 81 5.52 6.65 -12.34
C ALA A 81 5.74 8.16 -12.50
N GLN A 82 4.66 8.92 -12.71
CA GLN A 82 4.76 10.33 -13.03
C GLN A 82 5.34 11.12 -11.83
N THR A 83 6.32 11.99 -12.07
CA THR A 83 6.77 12.93 -11.04
C THR A 83 5.84 14.13 -10.99
N PHE A 84 5.33 14.44 -9.79
CA PHE A 84 4.50 15.59 -9.50
C PHE A 84 5.24 16.58 -8.61
N THR A 85 5.01 17.87 -8.83
CA THR A 85 5.46 18.89 -7.88
C THR A 85 4.52 18.96 -6.68
N PHE A 86 5.04 19.39 -5.52
CA PHE A 86 4.22 19.59 -4.33
C PHE A 86 3.08 20.59 -4.59
N ARG A 87 3.35 21.63 -5.40
CA ARG A 87 2.35 22.64 -5.76
C ARG A 87 1.19 22.04 -6.56
N GLU A 88 1.45 21.14 -7.49
CA GLU A 88 0.40 20.45 -8.26
C GLU A 88 -0.50 19.61 -7.34
N LEU A 89 0.09 18.84 -6.42
CA LEU A 89 -0.66 18.02 -5.48
C LEU A 89 -1.40 18.85 -4.42
N ALA A 90 -0.80 19.96 -3.98
CA ALA A 90 -1.47 20.92 -3.11
C ALA A 90 -2.70 21.50 -3.81
N THR A 91 -2.61 21.97 -5.06
CA THR A 91 -3.78 22.45 -5.80
C THR A 91 -4.84 21.35 -5.96
N ALA A 92 -4.42 20.15 -6.37
CA ALA A 92 -5.32 19.02 -6.58
C ALA A 92 -6.12 18.62 -5.33
N THR A 93 -5.55 18.82 -4.14
CA THR A 93 -6.14 18.48 -2.82
C THR A 93 -6.69 19.72 -2.09
N LYS A 94 -6.83 20.86 -2.78
CA LYS A 94 -7.27 22.15 -2.21
C LYS A 94 -6.42 22.62 -1.02
N ASN A 95 -5.11 22.37 -1.08
CA ASN A 95 -4.10 22.54 -0.03
C ASN A 95 -4.28 21.58 1.14
N PHE A 96 -4.48 20.29 0.85
CA PHE A 96 -4.61 19.24 1.87
C PHE A 96 -5.68 19.55 2.92
N ARG A 97 -6.81 20.13 2.50
CA ARG A 97 -7.90 20.50 3.41
C ARG A 97 -8.53 19.26 4.05
N GLN A 98 -9.06 19.44 5.25
CA GLN A 98 -9.74 18.38 5.99
C GLN A 98 -10.90 17.74 5.22
N GLU A 99 -11.61 18.51 4.39
CA GLU A 99 -12.70 18.02 3.54
C GLU A 99 -12.23 17.01 2.47
N CYS A 100 -10.93 17.02 2.14
CA CYS A 100 -10.31 16.09 1.21
C CYS A 100 -9.69 14.89 1.93
N LEU A 101 -9.58 14.89 3.25
CA LEU A 101 -8.99 13.78 3.99
C LEU A 101 -9.93 12.56 3.90
N ILE A 102 -9.40 11.44 3.43
CA ILE A 102 -10.14 10.18 3.29
C ILE A 102 -9.57 9.05 4.15
N GLY A 103 -8.38 9.23 4.75
CA GLY A 103 -7.80 8.27 5.68
C GLY A 103 -6.59 8.84 6.42
N GLU A 104 -6.35 8.37 7.64
CA GLU A 104 -5.19 8.73 8.46
C GLU A 104 -4.77 7.50 9.28
N GLY A 105 -3.47 7.21 9.32
CA GLY A 105 -2.94 6.07 10.06
C GLY A 105 -1.43 6.17 10.27
N GLY A 106 -0.80 5.08 10.72
CA GLY A 106 0.65 5.03 10.98
C GLY A 106 1.55 5.29 9.77
N PHE A 107 0.97 5.27 8.56
CA PHE A 107 1.65 5.54 7.29
C PHE A 107 1.37 6.95 6.75
N GLY A 108 0.78 7.83 7.57
CA GLY A 108 0.46 9.21 7.20
C GLY A 108 -1.00 9.41 6.78
N ARG A 109 -1.23 10.48 6.03
CA ARG A 109 -2.58 10.98 5.67
C ARG A 109 -2.87 10.80 4.20
N VAL A 110 -4.08 10.39 3.85
CA VAL A 110 -4.52 10.19 2.48
C VAL A 110 -5.61 11.20 2.14
N TYR A 111 -5.41 11.92 1.04
CA TYR A 111 -6.31 12.97 0.57
C TYR A 111 -6.87 12.63 -0.81
N LYS A 112 -8.18 12.80 -1.00
CA LYS A 112 -8.80 12.80 -2.32
C LYS A 112 -8.42 14.09 -3.07
N GLY A 113 -7.88 13.93 -4.27
CA GLY A 113 -7.52 15.04 -5.15
C GLY A 113 -8.10 14.88 -6.55
N LYS A 114 -8.07 15.96 -7.32
CA LYS A 114 -8.35 15.95 -8.76
C LYS A 114 -7.20 16.64 -9.50
N LEU A 115 -6.52 15.92 -10.38
CA LEU A 115 -5.39 16.45 -11.14
C LEU A 115 -5.89 17.44 -12.20
N ASP A 116 -5.39 18.67 -12.20
CA ASP A 116 -5.89 19.74 -13.10
C ASP A 116 -5.71 19.41 -14.59
N LYS A 117 -4.58 18.80 -14.96
CA LYS A 117 -4.23 18.53 -16.37
C LYS A 117 -5.11 17.45 -17.00
N THR A 118 -5.48 16.42 -16.24
CA THR A 118 -6.20 15.24 -16.75
C THR A 118 -7.62 15.13 -16.24
N ALA A 119 -8.02 15.98 -15.29
CA ALA A 119 -9.25 15.88 -14.52
C ALA A 119 -9.44 14.54 -13.78
N GLN A 120 -8.38 13.72 -13.68
CA GLN A 120 -8.41 12.42 -13.01
C GLN A 120 -8.54 12.58 -11.50
N VAL A 121 -9.44 11.81 -10.89
CA VAL A 121 -9.57 11.73 -9.42
C VAL A 121 -8.53 10.75 -8.88
N VAL A 122 -7.80 11.17 -7.85
CA VAL A 122 -6.65 10.43 -7.30
C VAL A 122 -6.70 10.40 -5.77
N ALA A 123 -5.98 9.44 -5.19
CA ALA A 123 -5.66 9.43 -3.76
C ALA A 123 -4.21 9.85 -3.56
N VAL A 124 -3.98 10.90 -2.78
CA VAL A 124 -2.67 11.47 -2.48
C VAL A 124 -2.30 11.12 -1.04
N LYS A 125 -1.40 10.14 -0.85
CA LYS A 125 -0.85 9.75 0.45
C LYS A 125 0.34 10.63 0.77
N GLN A 126 0.23 11.46 1.79
CA GLN A 126 1.32 12.23 2.38
C GLN A 126 1.91 11.43 3.54
N LEU A 127 3.15 10.97 3.36
CA LEU A 127 3.86 10.22 4.39
C LEU A 127 4.31 11.15 5.51
N ASP A 128 4.32 10.63 6.74
CA ASP A 128 4.67 11.43 7.90
C ASP A 128 6.12 11.93 7.87
N ARG A 129 6.29 13.22 8.15
CA ARG A 129 7.55 13.97 8.00
C ARG A 129 8.62 13.62 9.04
N ASN A 130 8.22 12.98 10.15
CA ASN A 130 9.02 12.94 11.37
C ASN A 130 9.83 11.64 11.60
N GLY A 131 9.98 10.77 10.58
CA GLY A 131 10.66 9.49 10.77
C GLY A 131 11.54 9.05 9.60
N LEU A 132 12.73 8.52 9.93
CA LEU A 132 13.56 7.72 9.01
C LEU A 132 12.78 6.55 8.38
N GLN A 133 11.75 6.08 9.09
CA GLN A 133 10.85 5.02 8.63
C GLN A 133 9.99 5.46 7.44
N GLY A 134 9.41 6.65 7.44
CA GLY A 134 8.56 7.15 6.35
C GLY A 134 9.31 7.31 5.02
N ASN A 135 10.57 7.75 5.07
CA ASN A 135 11.44 7.81 3.88
C ASN A 135 11.75 6.42 3.31
N ARG A 136 11.92 5.42 4.18
CA ARG A 136 12.15 4.05 3.72
C ARG A 136 10.90 3.45 3.10
N GLU A 137 9.74 3.64 3.74
CA GLU A 137 8.44 3.20 3.23
C GLU A 137 8.14 3.85 1.88
N PHE A 138 8.42 5.15 1.73
CA PHE A 138 8.33 5.86 0.45
C PHE A 138 9.14 5.17 -0.66
N LEU A 139 10.43 4.93 -0.43
CA LEU A 139 11.32 4.34 -1.44
C LEU A 139 10.89 2.91 -1.78
N VAL A 140 10.51 2.13 -0.78
CA VAL A 140 9.99 0.77 -0.99
C VAL A 140 8.73 0.83 -1.85
N GLU A 141 7.79 1.71 -1.53
CA GLU A 141 6.51 1.77 -2.22
C GLU A 141 6.66 2.27 -3.67
N VAL A 142 7.51 3.28 -3.91
CA VAL A 142 7.86 3.71 -5.29
C VAL A 142 8.53 2.57 -6.06
N LEU A 143 9.49 1.87 -5.46
CA LEU A 143 10.20 0.77 -6.13
C LEU A 143 9.26 -0.40 -6.44
N MET A 144 8.49 -0.85 -5.46
CA MET A 144 7.59 -2.00 -5.60
C MET A 144 6.50 -1.71 -6.63
N LEU A 145 5.81 -0.58 -6.52
CA LEU A 145 4.69 -0.28 -7.42
C LEU A 145 5.12 0.21 -8.80
N SER A 146 6.37 0.63 -8.99
CA SER A 146 6.90 0.84 -10.34
C SER A 146 7.20 -0.48 -11.06
N LEU A 147 7.41 -1.57 -10.31
CA LEU A 147 7.77 -2.90 -10.85
C LEU A 147 6.59 -3.90 -10.87
N LEU A 148 5.51 -3.60 -10.15
CA LEU A 148 4.38 -4.50 -9.94
C LEU A 148 3.11 -3.89 -10.52
N HIS A 149 2.54 -4.59 -11.50
CA HIS A 149 1.29 -4.19 -12.15
C HIS A 149 0.37 -5.40 -12.24
N HIS A 150 -0.80 -5.30 -11.61
CA HIS A 150 -1.78 -6.39 -11.58
C HIS A 150 -3.17 -5.86 -11.21
N GLU A 151 -4.24 -6.49 -11.71
CA GLU A 151 -5.64 -6.06 -11.52
C GLU A 151 -6.05 -5.97 -10.03
N HIS A 152 -5.43 -6.76 -9.17
CA HIS A 152 -5.70 -6.83 -7.73
C HIS A 152 -4.65 -6.10 -6.87
N LEU A 153 -3.87 -5.20 -7.46
CA LEU A 153 -2.98 -4.28 -6.75
C LEU A 153 -3.37 -2.84 -7.09
N VAL A 154 -3.34 -1.95 -6.10
CA VAL A 154 -3.64 -0.53 -6.34
C VAL A 154 -2.52 0.09 -7.18
N ASN A 155 -2.91 0.75 -8.27
CA ASN A 155 -1.99 1.35 -9.22
C ASN A 155 -1.39 2.67 -8.68
N LEU A 156 -0.06 2.75 -8.65
CA LEU A 156 0.67 3.99 -8.41
C LEU A 156 0.71 4.80 -9.71
N ILE A 157 0.07 5.96 -9.70
CA ILE A 157 0.08 6.91 -10.82
C ILE A 157 1.40 7.69 -10.82
N GLY A 158 1.92 8.02 -9.64
CA GLY A 158 3.13 8.81 -9.52
C GLY A 158 3.50 9.17 -8.09
N TYR A 159 4.48 10.05 -7.95
CA TYR A 159 5.00 10.47 -6.65
C TYR A 159 5.51 11.91 -6.68
N CYS A 160 5.70 12.48 -5.49
CA CYS A 160 6.36 13.76 -5.27
C CYS A 160 7.49 13.59 -4.26
N ALA A 161 8.68 14.07 -4.62
CA ALA A 161 9.89 14.04 -3.81
C ALA A 161 10.53 15.45 -3.70
N ASP A 162 9.72 16.49 -3.50
CA ASP A 162 10.18 17.88 -3.43
C ASP A 162 10.71 18.23 -2.02
N GLY A 163 12.03 18.36 -1.87
CA GLY A 163 12.67 18.64 -0.56
C GLY A 163 12.37 17.52 0.44
N ASP A 164 11.71 17.85 1.55
CA ASP A 164 11.26 16.89 2.57
C ASP A 164 9.85 16.34 2.31
N GLN A 165 9.20 16.73 1.21
CA GLN A 165 7.88 16.24 0.86
C GLN A 165 7.99 14.84 0.25
N ARG A 166 7.27 13.88 0.81
CA ARG A 166 7.14 12.51 0.29
C ARG A 166 5.66 12.22 0.12
N LEU A 167 5.19 12.26 -1.12
CA LEU A 167 3.80 11.97 -1.45
C LEU A 167 3.72 10.92 -2.54
N LEU A 168 2.72 10.05 -2.42
CA LEU A 168 2.41 9.00 -3.37
C LEU A 168 1.02 9.28 -3.93
N VAL A 169 0.85 9.08 -5.23
CA VAL A 169 -0.39 9.37 -5.96
C VAL A 169 -0.90 8.07 -6.55
N TYR A 170 -2.08 7.64 -6.13
CA TYR A 170 -2.71 6.39 -6.55
C TYR A 170 -4.00 6.65 -7.31
N GLU A 171 -4.47 5.63 -8.01
CA GLU A 171 -5.88 5.55 -8.40
C GLU A 171 -6.79 5.70 -7.17
N TYR A 172 -7.91 6.40 -7.35
CA TYR A 172 -8.88 6.58 -6.27
C TYR A 172 -9.83 5.38 -6.21
N MET A 173 -9.93 4.76 -5.04
CA MET A 173 -10.80 3.63 -4.75
C MET A 173 -12.10 4.15 -4.11
N PRO A 174 -13.20 4.27 -4.86
CA PRO A 174 -14.38 5.02 -4.42
C PRO A 174 -15.15 4.36 -3.28
N LEU A 175 -15.04 3.05 -3.11
CA LEU A 175 -15.73 2.32 -2.04
C LEU A 175 -14.86 2.19 -0.77
N GLY A 176 -13.66 2.75 -0.72
CA GLY A 176 -12.82 2.66 0.48
C GLY A 176 -12.28 1.24 0.69
N SER A 177 -12.13 0.83 1.95
CA SER A 177 -11.52 -0.42 2.37
C SER A 177 -12.56 -1.51 2.68
N VAL A 178 -12.14 -2.77 2.75
CA VAL A 178 -13.01 -3.87 3.21
C VAL A 178 -13.48 -3.67 4.66
N GLU A 179 -12.64 -3.06 5.51
CA GLU A 179 -12.99 -2.73 6.89
C GLU A 179 -14.25 -1.84 6.97
N ASP A 180 -14.36 -0.84 6.10
CA ASP A 180 -15.50 0.10 6.03
C ASP A 180 -16.83 -0.60 5.71
N HIS A 181 -16.80 -1.75 5.04
CA HIS A 181 -18.00 -2.49 4.61
C HIS A 181 -18.32 -3.71 5.47
N LEU A 182 -17.45 -4.03 6.42
CA LEU A 182 -17.52 -5.27 7.20
C LEU A 182 -17.54 -5.01 8.71
N LEU A 183 -16.69 -4.12 9.20
CA LEU A 183 -16.41 -3.94 10.63
C LEU A 183 -16.90 -2.58 11.15
N ASP A 184 -16.84 -1.55 10.30
CA ASP A 184 -17.29 -0.18 10.59
C ASP A 184 -18.55 0.20 9.81
N LEU A 185 -19.46 -0.77 9.65
CA LEU A 185 -20.68 -0.61 8.87
C LEU A 185 -21.61 0.45 9.51
N PRO A 186 -21.93 1.56 8.80
CA PRO A 186 -22.94 2.52 9.25
C PRO A 186 -24.33 1.88 9.37
N GLU A 187 -25.18 2.38 10.26
CA GLU A 187 -26.53 1.83 10.52
C GLU A 187 -27.43 1.78 9.27
N ASP A 188 -27.20 2.68 8.31
CA ASP A 188 -27.96 2.80 7.06
C ASP A 188 -27.36 2.01 5.88
N GLN A 189 -26.17 1.41 6.06
CA GLN A 189 -25.49 0.68 5.00
C GLN A 189 -25.81 -0.82 5.05
N LYS A 190 -26.11 -1.40 3.88
CA LYS A 190 -26.34 -2.84 3.77
C LYS A 190 -25.02 -3.60 3.93
N PRO A 191 -24.95 -4.65 4.77
CA PRO A 191 -23.77 -5.51 4.86
C PRO A 191 -23.42 -6.17 3.53
N LEU A 192 -22.14 -6.49 3.33
CA LEU A 192 -21.71 -7.34 2.20
C LEU A 192 -22.40 -8.71 2.27
N ASP A 193 -23.01 -9.11 1.17
CA ASP A 193 -23.54 -10.47 1.01
C ASP A 193 -22.40 -11.50 0.88
N TRP A 194 -22.75 -12.77 1.08
CA TRP A 194 -21.80 -13.88 1.07
C TRP A 194 -20.93 -13.94 -0.19
N PHE A 195 -21.53 -13.80 -1.38
CA PHE A 195 -20.81 -13.93 -2.63
C PHE A 195 -19.87 -12.75 -2.87
N LYS A 196 -20.26 -11.53 -2.51
CA LYS A 196 -19.35 -10.37 -2.51
C LYS A 196 -18.15 -10.59 -1.61
N ARG A 197 -18.35 -11.13 -0.40
CA ARG A 197 -17.24 -11.44 0.53
C ARG A 197 -16.27 -12.46 -0.06
N LEU A 198 -16.77 -13.53 -0.68
CA LEU A 198 -15.91 -14.53 -1.34
C LEU A 198 -15.19 -13.97 -2.57
N ARG A 199 -15.83 -13.09 -3.35
CA ARG A 199 -15.20 -12.42 -4.49
C ARG A 199 -14.08 -11.49 -4.04
N ILE A 200 -14.28 -10.76 -2.94
CA ILE A 200 -13.25 -9.93 -2.31
C ILE A 200 -12.08 -10.80 -1.83
N ALA A 201 -12.36 -11.90 -1.12
CA ALA A 201 -11.33 -12.85 -0.69
C ALA A 201 -10.52 -13.40 -1.88
N LEU A 202 -11.20 -13.79 -2.97
CA LEU A 202 -10.55 -14.26 -4.19
C LEU A 202 -9.66 -13.20 -4.83
N GLY A 203 -10.13 -11.94 -4.93
CA GLY A 203 -9.33 -10.85 -5.47
C GLY A 203 -8.07 -10.57 -4.62
N ALA A 204 -8.22 -10.52 -3.30
CA ALA A 204 -7.08 -10.39 -2.38
C ALA A 204 -6.10 -11.57 -2.51
N ALA A 205 -6.60 -12.79 -2.64
CA ALA A 205 -5.79 -13.99 -2.82
C ALA A 205 -4.99 -13.95 -4.13
N LYS A 206 -5.62 -13.54 -5.25
CA LYS A 206 -4.94 -13.35 -6.54
C LYS A 206 -3.87 -12.26 -6.47
N GLY A 207 -4.12 -11.17 -5.73
CA GLY A 207 -3.12 -10.14 -5.47
C GLY A 207 -1.87 -10.72 -4.80
N LEU A 208 -2.05 -11.54 -3.76
CA LEU A 208 -0.93 -12.22 -3.08
C LEU A 208 -0.26 -13.29 -3.94
N GLU A 209 -1.02 -14.09 -4.69
CA GLU A 209 -0.48 -15.08 -5.64
C GLU A 209 0.45 -14.40 -6.65
N TYR A 210 0.04 -13.26 -7.21
CA TYR A 210 0.89 -12.49 -8.12
C TYR A 210 2.21 -12.08 -7.44
N LEU A 211 2.15 -11.57 -6.21
CA LEU A 211 3.34 -11.16 -5.45
C LEU A 211 4.27 -12.33 -5.12
N HIS A 212 3.72 -13.50 -4.79
CA HIS A 212 4.50 -14.66 -4.36
C HIS A 212 5.08 -15.45 -5.53
N ASP A 213 4.28 -15.68 -6.57
CA ASP A 213 4.58 -16.68 -7.59
C ASP A 213 4.93 -16.06 -8.96
N LYS A 214 4.46 -14.83 -9.24
CA LYS A 214 4.66 -14.18 -10.54
C LYS A 214 5.71 -13.07 -10.48
N ALA A 215 5.82 -12.37 -9.36
CA ALA A 215 6.89 -11.40 -9.16
C ALA A 215 8.24 -12.11 -9.02
N ASN A 216 9.27 -11.58 -9.70
CA ASN A 216 10.63 -12.09 -9.61
C ASN A 216 11.61 -10.95 -9.22
N PRO A 217 12.28 -11.02 -8.05
CA PRO A 217 12.08 -12.02 -7.01
C PRO A 217 10.68 -11.92 -6.36
N PRO A 218 10.22 -12.96 -5.64
CA PRO A 218 8.96 -12.92 -4.90
C PRO A 218 8.87 -11.71 -3.99
N VAL A 219 7.67 -11.22 -3.71
CA VAL A 219 7.43 -10.08 -2.82
C VAL A 219 6.56 -10.55 -1.66
N ILE A 220 7.04 -10.36 -0.44
CA ILE A 220 6.31 -10.60 0.80
C ILE A 220 5.65 -9.29 1.21
N TYR A 221 4.32 -9.27 1.27
CA TYR A 221 3.48 -8.10 1.47
C TYR A 221 3.51 -7.60 2.92
N ARG A 222 3.48 -8.53 3.89
CA ARG A 222 3.77 -8.34 5.33
C ARG A 222 2.74 -7.56 6.17
N ASP A 223 1.88 -6.75 5.58
CA ASP A 223 0.83 -6.02 6.31
C ASP A 223 -0.58 -6.27 5.75
N LEU A 224 -0.90 -7.52 5.45
CA LEU A 224 -2.24 -7.87 4.97
C LEU A 224 -3.26 -7.76 6.10
N LYS A 225 -4.27 -6.92 5.89
CA LYS A 225 -5.42 -6.68 6.77
C LYS A 225 -6.59 -6.10 5.97
N SER A 226 -7.79 -6.13 6.54
CA SER A 226 -9.01 -5.63 5.90
C SER A 226 -8.94 -4.15 5.50
N SER A 227 -8.28 -3.27 6.28
CA SER A 227 -8.08 -1.85 5.91
C SER A 227 -7.14 -1.62 4.72
N ASN A 228 -6.25 -2.57 4.42
CA ASN A 228 -5.32 -2.46 3.30
C ASN A 228 -5.86 -3.08 2.01
N ILE A 229 -7.06 -3.65 2.03
CA ILE A 229 -7.75 -4.17 0.84
C ILE A 229 -8.80 -3.13 0.45
N LEU A 230 -8.56 -2.43 -0.66
CA LEU A 230 -9.45 -1.39 -1.17
C LEU A 230 -10.40 -1.94 -2.24
N LEU A 231 -11.55 -1.28 -2.38
CA LEU A 231 -12.64 -1.69 -3.26
C LEU A 231 -12.88 -0.64 -4.34
N ASP A 232 -12.90 -1.09 -5.60
CA ASP A 232 -13.31 -0.25 -6.72
C ASP A 232 -14.85 -0.13 -6.79
N ALA A 233 -15.38 0.57 -7.80
CA ALA A 233 -16.82 0.78 -7.95
C ALA A 233 -17.64 -0.52 -8.08
N ASP A 234 -17.01 -1.61 -8.52
CA ASP A 234 -17.65 -2.91 -8.77
C ASP A 234 -17.41 -3.91 -7.62
N PHE A 235 -16.81 -3.45 -6.51
CA PHE A 235 -16.36 -4.27 -5.37
C PHE A 235 -15.28 -5.29 -5.76
N ASN A 236 -14.42 -4.97 -6.73
CA ASN A 236 -13.19 -5.74 -6.94
C ASN A 236 -12.15 -5.30 -5.90
N ALA A 237 -11.49 -6.27 -5.29
CA ALA A 237 -10.48 -6.04 -4.27
C ALA A 237 -9.12 -5.73 -4.89
N LYS A 238 -8.43 -4.72 -4.34
CA LYS A 238 -7.04 -4.38 -4.65
C LYS A 238 -6.22 -4.19 -3.38
N LEU A 239 -5.06 -4.82 -3.30
CA LEU A 239 -4.13 -4.62 -2.19
C LEU A 239 -3.47 -3.24 -2.32
N SER A 240 -3.43 -2.49 -1.23
CA SER A 240 -2.83 -1.14 -1.14
C SER A 240 -1.61 -1.14 -0.21
N ASP A 241 -1.06 0.01 0.16
CA ASP A 241 -0.04 0.18 1.22
C ASP A 241 1.14 -0.83 1.22
N PHE A 242 2.07 -0.64 0.28
CA PHE A 242 3.24 -1.53 0.12
C PHE A 242 4.44 -1.08 0.96
N GLY A 243 4.30 -0.08 1.84
CA GLY A 243 5.42 0.52 2.56
C GLY A 243 6.24 -0.48 3.40
N LEU A 244 5.62 -1.58 3.86
CA LEU A 244 6.30 -2.63 4.63
C LEU A 244 6.76 -3.84 3.82
N ALA A 245 6.42 -3.88 2.52
CA ALA A 245 6.71 -5.00 1.64
C ALA A 245 8.21 -5.27 1.54
N LYS A 246 8.56 -6.52 1.26
CA LYS A 246 9.96 -6.94 1.10
C LYS A 246 10.12 -7.91 -0.05
N LEU A 247 11.25 -7.81 -0.73
CA LEU A 247 11.69 -8.90 -1.60
C LEU A 247 11.91 -10.14 -0.75
N GLY A 248 11.37 -11.25 -1.22
CA GLY A 248 11.53 -12.57 -0.68
C GLY A 248 12.97 -13.07 -0.79
N PRO A 249 13.25 -14.25 -0.24
CA PRO A 249 14.58 -14.81 -0.31
C PRO A 249 14.98 -15.12 -1.76
N ILE A 250 16.26 -14.90 -2.09
CA ILE A 250 16.87 -15.17 -3.39
C ILE A 250 17.97 -16.23 -3.19
N GLY A 251 18.09 -17.16 -4.13
CA GLY A 251 19.06 -18.26 -4.07
C GLY A 251 18.73 -19.25 -2.96
N ASP A 252 19.73 -19.70 -2.20
CA ASP A 252 19.59 -20.76 -1.19
C ASP A 252 18.94 -20.30 0.13
N LYS A 253 18.49 -19.04 0.21
CA LYS A 253 17.83 -18.53 1.41
C LYS A 253 16.40 -19.07 1.49
N THR A 254 15.97 -19.46 2.67
CA THR A 254 14.59 -19.93 2.91
C THR A 254 13.68 -18.84 3.48
N HIS A 255 14.26 -17.75 4.00
CA HIS A 255 13.53 -16.69 4.70
C HIS A 255 14.28 -15.35 4.65
N VAL A 256 13.56 -14.29 5.03
CA VAL A 256 14.12 -12.95 5.21
C VAL A 256 14.14 -12.61 6.70
N SER A 257 15.33 -12.55 7.32
CA SER A 257 15.46 -12.08 8.70
C SER A 257 15.23 -10.57 8.77
N SER A 258 14.20 -10.16 9.50
CA SER A 258 13.80 -8.75 9.64
C SER A 258 13.30 -8.47 11.05
N ARG A 259 13.36 -7.20 11.48
CA ARG A 259 12.59 -6.74 12.63
C ARG A 259 11.12 -7.14 12.44
N VAL A 260 10.45 -7.58 13.49
CA VAL A 260 9.01 -7.86 13.43
C VAL A 260 8.26 -6.55 13.21
N MET A 261 7.52 -6.46 12.10
CA MET A 261 6.62 -5.34 11.76
C MET A 261 5.40 -5.90 11.06
N GLY A 262 4.29 -5.17 11.10
CA GLY A 262 2.99 -5.58 10.62
C GLY A 262 1.94 -5.32 11.69
N THR A 263 0.68 -5.52 11.35
CA THR A 263 -0.44 -5.25 12.26
C THR A 263 -0.65 -6.38 13.26
N TYR A 264 -0.80 -6.04 14.54
CA TYR A 264 -1.08 -7.01 15.60
C TYR A 264 -2.40 -7.74 15.35
N GLY A 265 -2.43 -9.06 15.57
CA GLY A 265 -3.56 -9.94 15.24
C GLY A 265 -3.45 -10.62 13.87
N TYR A 266 -2.70 -10.05 12.92
CA TYR A 266 -2.52 -10.60 11.57
C TYR A 266 -1.18 -11.31 11.38
N CYS A 267 -0.21 -11.07 12.27
CA CYS A 267 1.13 -11.62 12.15
C CYS A 267 1.16 -13.12 12.45
N ALA A 268 1.86 -13.87 11.61
CA ALA A 268 2.08 -15.30 11.80
C ALA A 268 2.91 -15.61 13.06
N PRO A 269 2.61 -16.71 13.79
CA PRO A 269 3.23 -17.01 15.08
C PRO A 269 4.74 -17.25 14.98
N GLU A 270 5.22 -17.93 13.93
CA GLU A 270 6.64 -18.14 13.69
C GLU A 270 7.38 -16.83 13.41
N TYR A 271 6.75 -15.90 12.70
CA TYR A 271 7.34 -14.61 12.40
C TYR A 271 7.45 -13.75 13.65
N GLN A 272 6.41 -13.73 14.49
CA GLN A 272 6.44 -13.02 15.78
C GLN A 272 7.54 -13.57 16.71
N ARG A 273 7.73 -14.89 16.73
CA ARG A 273 8.68 -15.56 17.63
C ARG A 273 10.13 -15.44 17.16
N THR A 274 10.37 -15.53 15.85
CA THR A 274 11.72 -15.70 15.29
C THR A 274 12.20 -14.52 14.45
N GLY A 275 11.30 -13.65 14.00
CA GLY A 275 11.61 -12.60 13.01
C GLY A 275 11.91 -13.13 11.59
N GLN A 276 11.70 -14.43 11.34
CA GLN A 276 11.86 -15.04 10.02
C GLN A 276 10.60 -14.78 9.20
N LEU A 277 10.71 -13.90 8.20
CA LEU A 277 9.62 -13.55 7.32
C LEU A 277 9.66 -14.42 6.05
N THR A 278 8.51 -14.99 5.68
CA THR A 278 8.34 -15.82 4.47
C THR A 278 7.03 -15.50 3.76
N VAL A 279 6.84 -15.98 2.54
CA VAL A 279 5.53 -15.92 1.84
C VAL A 279 4.41 -16.61 2.64
N LYS A 280 4.74 -17.64 3.45
CA LYS A 280 3.79 -18.31 4.33
C LYS A 280 3.32 -17.45 5.50
N SER A 281 4.04 -16.37 5.82
CA SER A 281 3.58 -15.39 6.80
C SER A 281 2.41 -14.58 6.25
N ASP A 282 2.42 -14.22 4.96
CA ASP A 282 1.29 -13.57 4.28
C ASP A 282 0.08 -14.51 4.15
N VAL A 283 0.31 -15.82 3.90
CA VAL A 283 -0.76 -16.83 3.87
C VAL A 283 -1.52 -16.87 5.20
N TYR A 284 -0.81 -16.76 6.33
CA TYR A 284 -1.45 -16.67 7.64
C TYR A 284 -2.29 -15.40 7.77
N SER A 285 -1.73 -14.24 7.40
CA SER A 285 -2.47 -12.98 7.43
C SER A 285 -3.72 -13.02 6.52
N PHE A 286 -3.64 -13.70 5.37
CA PHE A 286 -4.80 -13.98 4.52
C PHE A 286 -5.84 -14.84 5.22
N GLY A 287 -5.42 -15.87 5.95
CA GLY A 287 -6.31 -16.67 6.79
C GLY A 287 -7.08 -15.83 7.81
N VAL A 288 -6.43 -14.82 8.42
CA VAL A 288 -7.09 -13.88 9.34
C VAL A 288 -8.15 -13.06 8.60
N VAL A 289 -7.80 -12.45 7.46
CA VAL A 289 -8.74 -11.66 6.64
C VAL A 289 -9.93 -12.50 6.16
N LEU A 290 -9.68 -13.74 5.72
CA LEU A 290 -10.75 -14.65 5.30
C LEU A 290 -11.68 -14.97 6.47
N LEU A 291 -11.13 -15.14 7.67
CA LEU A 291 -11.92 -15.35 8.88
C LEU A 291 -12.75 -14.11 9.23
N GLU A 292 -12.19 -12.89 9.13
CA GLU A 292 -12.95 -11.64 9.29
C GLU A 292 -14.13 -11.60 8.32
N LEU A 293 -13.91 -11.92 7.04
CA LEU A 293 -14.97 -11.95 6.02
C LEU A 293 -16.07 -12.97 6.34
N ILE A 294 -15.71 -14.14 6.89
CA ILE A 294 -16.68 -15.17 7.28
C ILE A 294 -17.49 -14.71 8.50
N THR A 295 -16.83 -14.13 9.50
CA THR A 295 -17.41 -13.91 10.84
C THR A 295 -17.97 -12.51 11.05
N GLY A 296 -17.57 -11.52 10.25
CA GLY A 296 -17.88 -10.10 10.49
C GLY A 296 -17.27 -9.58 11.79
N ARG A 297 -16.13 -10.13 12.23
CA ARG A 297 -15.47 -9.78 13.50
C ARG A 297 -14.09 -9.25 13.25
N ARG A 298 -13.63 -8.32 14.10
CA ARG A 298 -12.28 -7.75 14.05
C ARG A 298 -11.25 -8.80 14.45
N ALA A 299 -10.09 -8.79 13.81
CA ALA A 299 -8.96 -9.63 14.19
C ALA A 299 -8.56 -9.47 15.68
N ILE A 300 -8.62 -8.23 16.18
CA ILE A 300 -8.45 -7.87 17.59
C ILE A 300 -9.59 -6.94 18.03
N ASP A 301 -10.34 -7.36 19.04
CA ASP A 301 -11.41 -6.55 19.64
C ASP A 301 -11.18 -6.43 21.16
N THR A 302 -10.70 -5.27 21.60
CA THR A 302 -10.43 -5.02 23.02
C THR A 302 -11.69 -4.80 23.86
N THR A 303 -12.86 -4.67 23.23
CA THR A 303 -14.14 -4.53 23.94
C THR A 303 -14.68 -5.87 24.45
N LEU A 304 -14.20 -6.98 23.88
CA LEU A 304 -14.58 -8.34 24.26
C LEU A 304 -13.78 -8.87 25.46
N THR A 305 -14.25 -9.98 26.02
CA THR A 305 -13.55 -10.70 27.10
C THR A 305 -12.18 -11.18 26.64
N THR A 306 -11.19 -11.27 27.52
CA THR A 306 -9.79 -11.60 27.19
C THR A 306 -9.63 -12.84 26.30
N ARG A 307 -10.49 -13.84 26.44
CA ARG A 307 -10.45 -15.08 25.65
C ARG A 307 -10.99 -14.92 24.23
N GLU A 308 -11.77 -13.88 23.98
CA GLU A 308 -12.45 -13.59 22.71
C GLU A 308 -11.86 -12.39 21.97
N GLN A 309 -10.91 -11.68 22.59
CA GLN A 309 -10.27 -10.50 21.98
C GLN A 309 -9.54 -10.84 20.69
N ASN A 310 -8.94 -12.03 20.59
CA ASN A 310 -8.22 -12.46 19.40
C ASN A 310 -9.09 -13.43 18.59
N LEU A 311 -9.41 -13.02 17.36
CA LEU A 311 -10.32 -13.75 16.48
C LEU A 311 -9.86 -15.19 16.20
N VAL A 312 -8.57 -15.38 15.92
CA VAL A 312 -7.99 -16.69 15.62
C VAL A 312 -8.10 -17.62 16.84
N SER A 313 -7.77 -17.10 18.02
CA SER A 313 -7.85 -17.85 19.29
C SER A 313 -9.29 -18.26 19.62
N TRP A 314 -10.25 -17.38 19.35
CA TRP A 314 -11.68 -17.65 19.51
C TRP A 314 -12.19 -18.73 18.54
N ALA A 315 -11.76 -18.70 17.27
CA ALA A 315 -12.19 -19.65 16.25
C ALA A 315 -11.49 -21.03 16.34
N GLN A 316 -10.31 -21.10 16.97
CA GLN A 316 -9.50 -22.32 17.03
C GLN A 316 -10.23 -23.58 17.55
N PRO A 317 -11.10 -23.52 18.59
CA PRO A 317 -11.86 -24.68 19.03
C PRO A 317 -12.90 -25.15 18.01
N VAL A 318 -13.40 -24.26 17.14
CA VAL A 318 -14.38 -24.56 16.10
C VAL A 318 -13.73 -25.27 14.92
N PHE A 319 -12.49 -24.90 14.56
CA PHE A 319 -11.74 -25.56 13.48
C PHE A 319 -11.51 -27.07 13.71
N LYS A 320 -11.64 -27.55 14.95
CA LYS A 320 -11.47 -28.97 15.30
C LYS A 320 -12.72 -29.81 15.05
N ASP A 321 -13.88 -29.18 14.84
CA ASP A 321 -15.16 -29.87 14.62
C ASP A 321 -15.93 -29.24 13.45
N PRO A 322 -15.92 -29.88 12.26
CA PRO A 322 -16.66 -29.39 11.09
C PRO A 322 -18.15 -29.15 11.31
N ASN A 323 -18.78 -29.82 12.28
CA ASN A 323 -20.20 -29.59 12.58
C ASN A 323 -20.46 -28.21 13.20
N ARG A 324 -19.41 -27.59 13.75
CA ARG A 324 -19.46 -26.29 14.42
C ARG A 324 -19.12 -25.12 13.50
N TYR A 325 -18.71 -25.38 12.26
CA TYR A 325 -18.38 -24.33 11.29
C TYR A 325 -19.49 -23.27 11.10
N PRO A 326 -20.80 -23.61 11.14
CA PRO A 326 -21.87 -22.63 11.09
C PRO A 326 -21.84 -21.59 12.22
N GLU A 327 -21.22 -21.89 13.36
CA GLU A 327 -21.06 -20.95 14.49
C GLU A 327 -20.17 -19.75 14.13
N LEU A 328 -19.32 -19.88 13.10
CA LEU A 328 -18.45 -18.81 12.63
C LEU A 328 -19.14 -17.86 11.66
N ALA A 329 -20.31 -18.19 11.12
CA ALA A 329 -20.95 -17.35 10.13
C ALA A 329 -21.43 -16.03 10.76
N ASP A 330 -21.15 -14.92 10.07
CA ASP A 330 -21.62 -13.60 10.46
C ASP A 330 -23.16 -13.57 10.60
N PRO A 331 -23.70 -13.19 11.78
CA PRO A 331 -25.14 -13.05 11.99
C PRO A 331 -25.83 -12.11 11.00
N LEU A 332 -25.13 -11.10 10.47
CA LEU A 332 -25.65 -10.15 9.49
C LEU A 332 -25.95 -10.80 8.12
N LEU A 333 -25.38 -11.97 7.84
CA LEU A 333 -25.74 -12.74 6.64
C LEU A 333 -27.13 -13.40 6.77
N GLN A 334 -27.67 -13.53 7.99
CA GLN A 334 -29.01 -14.09 8.25
C GLN A 334 -29.22 -15.49 7.62
N GLY A 335 -28.17 -16.30 7.56
CA GLY A 335 -28.21 -17.63 6.93
C GLY A 335 -28.20 -17.63 5.39
N ASN A 336 -28.04 -16.46 4.74
CA ASN A 336 -28.01 -16.34 3.28
C ASN A 336 -26.64 -16.73 2.70
N PHE A 337 -26.25 -17.99 2.87
CA PHE A 337 -25.03 -18.56 2.30
C PHE A 337 -25.21 -20.07 2.04
N PRO A 338 -24.58 -20.63 1.00
CA PRO A 338 -24.57 -22.07 0.79
C PRO A 338 -23.73 -22.76 1.87
N MET A 339 -24.32 -23.69 2.63
CA MET A 339 -23.63 -24.37 3.74
C MET A 339 -22.33 -25.07 3.31
N ARG A 340 -22.33 -25.67 2.11
CA ARG A 340 -21.12 -26.29 1.53
C ARG A 340 -20.02 -25.26 1.29
N ALA A 341 -20.37 -24.08 0.76
CA ALA A 341 -19.42 -23.01 0.50
C ALA A 341 -18.86 -22.43 1.81
N LEU A 342 -19.70 -22.25 2.83
CA LEU A 342 -19.25 -21.85 4.17
C LEU A 342 -18.23 -22.85 4.71
N ASN A 343 -18.55 -24.15 4.69
CA ASN A 343 -17.67 -25.16 5.26
C ASN A 343 -16.32 -25.22 4.54
N GLN A 344 -16.32 -25.04 3.21
CA GLN A 344 -15.10 -24.98 2.42
C GLN A 344 -14.29 -23.71 2.73
N ALA A 345 -14.93 -22.55 2.84
CA ALA A 345 -14.26 -21.30 3.20
C ALA A 345 -13.62 -21.36 4.60
N VAL A 346 -14.32 -21.94 5.59
CA VAL A 346 -13.79 -22.16 6.94
C VAL A 346 -12.60 -23.13 6.91
N ALA A 347 -12.66 -24.21 6.11
CA ALA A 347 -11.54 -25.13 5.97
C ALA A 347 -10.31 -24.45 5.34
N ILE A 348 -10.50 -23.60 4.33
CA ILE A 348 -9.41 -22.80 3.72
C ILE A 348 -8.80 -21.88 4.78
N ALA A 349 -9.62 -21.15 5.54
CA ALA A 349 -9.14 -20.28 6.62
C ALA A 349 -8.32 -21.06 7.65
N ALA A 350 -8.81 -22.24 8.09
CA ALA A 350 -8.11 -23.10 9.04
C ALA A 350 -6.75 -23.61 8.51
N MET A 351 -6.66 -23.98 7.23
CA MET A 351 -5.39 -24.38 6.61
C MET A 351 -4.40 -23.21 6.52
N CYS A 352 -4.87 -22.01 6.19
CA CYS A 352 -4.04 -20.80 6.17
C CYS A 352 -3.56 -20.40 7.57
N LEU A 353 -4.38 -20.59 8.60
CA LEU A 353 -4.10 -20.26 10.00
C LEU A 353 -3.33 -21.34 10.77
N HIS A 354 -2.81 -22.36 10.08
CA HIS A 354 -2.06 -23.43 10.74
C HIS A 354 -0.81 -22.88 11.46
N GLU A 355 -0.51 -23.37 12.66
CA GLU A 355 0.64 -22.91 13.48
C GLU A 355 1.96 -23.14 12.73
N GLU A 356 2.11 -24.30 12.08
CA GLU A 356 3.29 -24.65 11.30
C GLU A 356 3.21 -24.09 9.87
N ALA A 357 4.09 -23.13 9.56
CA ALA A 357 4.17 -22.46 8.26
C ALA A 357 4.35 -23.40 7.04
N PRO A 358 5.11 -24.53 7.10
CA PRO A 358 5.25 -25.44 5.97
C PRO A 358 3.93 -26.08 5.53
N VAL A 359 3.00 -26.31 6.47
CA VAL A 359 1.71 -26.98 6.22
C VAL A 359 0.68 -26.04 5.58
N ARG A 360 0.85 -24.73 5.74
CA ARG A 360 -0.01 -23.72 5.09
C ARG A 360 0.05 -23.89 3.57
N PRO A 361 -1.07 -23.73 2.84
CA PRO A 361 -1.10 -23.88 1.38
C PRO A 361 -0.30 -22.79 0.67
N LEU A 362 -0.05 -22.97 -0.63
CA LEU A 362 0.39 -21.86 -1.49
C LEU A 362 -0.80 -20.97 -1.81
N MET A 363 -0.55 -19.69 -2.13
CA MET A 363 -1.64 -18.79 -2.51
C MET A 363 -2.31 -19.22 -3.82
N SER A 364 -1.59 -19.85 -4.75
CA SER A 364 -2.17 -20.47 -5.96
C SER A 364 -3.22 -21.54 -5.66
N ASP A 365 -2.98 -22.36 -4.62
CA ASP A 365 -3.94 -23.39 -4.19
C ASP A 365 -5.17 -22.75 -3.54
N VAL A 366 -4.97 -21.68 -2.76
CA VAL A 366 -6.04 -20.89 -2.14
C VAL A 366 -6.91 -20.22 -3.21
N VAL A 367 -6.30 -19.58 -4.21
CA VAL A 367 -7.01 -18.97 -5.36
C VAL A 367 -7.83 -20.03 -6.10
N SER A 368 -7.22 -21.19 -6.38
CA SER A 368 -7.91 -22.31 -7.02
C SER A 368 -9.12 -22.75 -6.21
N ALA A 369 -8.97 -22.96 -4.91
CA ALA A 369 -10.07 -23.37 -4.04
C ALA A 369 -11.20 -22.32 -3.96
N LEU A 370 -10.86 -21.03 -3.80
CA LEU A 370 -11.83 -19.94 -3.71
C LEU A 370 -12.57 -19.69 -5.04
N SER A 371 -11.93 -19.94 -6.18
CA SER A 371 -12.56 -19.77 -7.50
C SER A 371 -13.83 -20.62 -7.67
N PHE A 372 -13.86 -21.82 -7.08
CA PHE A 372 -15.03 -22.70 -7.08
C PHE A 372 -16.13 -22.26 -6.09
N LEU A 373 -15.81 -21.38 -5.14
CA LEU A 373 -16.77 -20.88 -4.15
C LEU A 373 -17.40 -19.53 -4.55
N GLY A 374 -16.69 -18.74 -5.37
CA GLY A 374 -17.11 -17.40 -5.79
C GLY A 374 -18.19 -17.36 -6.87
N THR A 375 -18.57 -18.50 -7.48
CA THR A 375 -19.62 -18.57 -8.49
C THR A 375 -21.01 -18.54 -7.83
N GLY A 376 -21.68 -17.40 -7.87
CA GLY A 376 -23.10 -17.31 -7.52
C GLY A 376 -24.00 -18.11 -8.49
N PRO A 377 -25.27 -18.34 -8.14
CA PRO A 377 -26.23 -19.06 -8.99
C PRO A 377 -26.39 -18.46 -10.40
N ASP A 378 -26.07 -17.17 -10.60
CA ASP A 378 -26.27 -16.47 -11.87
C ASP A 378 -25.22 -16.83 -12.95
N THR A 379 -24.17 -17.59 -12.61
CA THR A 379 -23.12 -17.99 -13.57
C THR A 379 -23.20 -19.44 -14.01
N ALA A 380 -24.16 -20.22 -13.48
CA ALA A 380 -24.28 -21.66 -13.73
C ALA A 380 -25.07 -22.04 -15.00
N THR A 381 -25.06 -21.20 -16.05
CA THR A 381 -25.70 -21.53 -17.33
C THR A 381 -24.72 -21.42 -18.49
N SER A 382 -23.78 -22.34 -18.56
CA SER A 382 -23.15 -22.74 -19.82
C SER A 382 -22.71 -24.20 -19.69
N PRO A 383 -23.31 -25.13 -20.47
CA PRO A 383 -22.99 -26.54 -20.34
C PRO A 383 -21.57 -26.84 -20.82
N ILE A 384 -20.91 -27.69 -20.04
CA ILE A 384 -19.61 -28.30 -20.30
C ILE A 384 -19.60 -28.89 -21.71
N SER A 385 -18.80 -28.30 -22.61
CA SER A 385 -18.43 -28.95 -23.87
C SER A 385 -17.25 -29.87 -23.60
N SER A 386 -17.44 -31.13 -23.96
CA SER A 386 -16.55 -32.28 -23.85
C SER A 386 -15.12 -32.03 -24.37
N LEU A 387 -14.13 -32.49 -23.60
CA LEU A 387 -12.73 -32.61 -24.03
C LEU A 387 -12.61 -33.47 -25.31
N PRO A 388 -11.74 -33.08 -26.26
CA PRO A 388 -11.14 -34.01 -27.21
C PRO A 388 -9.82 -34.57 -26.66
N SER A 389 -9.66 -35.89 -26.79
CA SER A 389 -8.46 -36.70 -26.51
C SER A 389 -7.26 -36.33 -27.40
N PRO A 390 -6.00 -36.61 -26.96
CA PRO A 390 -4.80 -36.22 -27.68
C PRO A 390 -4.44 -37.23 -28.79
N SER A 391 -3.80 -36.76 -29.85
CA SER A 391 -3.10 -37.59 -30.85
C SER A 391 -1.73 -36.97 -31.17
N PRO A 392 -0.74 -37.79 -31.57
CA PRO A 392 0.67 -37.49 -31.35
C PRO A 392 1.41 -36.84 -32.54
N ASP A 393 2.54 -36.22 -32.18
CA ASP A 393 3.70 -35.82 -32.97
C ASP A 393 3.59 -34.81 -34.11
N LYS A 394 4.32 -33.69 -33.95
CA LYS A 394 5.22 -33.11 -34.96
C LYS A 394 6.25 -32.15 -34.35
N THR A 395 7.48 -32.64 -34.32
CA THR A 395 8.76 -31.98 -34.64
C THR A 395 9.08 -30.60 -34.06
N MET A 396 10.19 -30.54 -33.33
CA MET A 396 10.83 -29.33 -32.82
C MET A 396 11.16 -28.32 -33.93
N SER A 397 10.73 -27.07 -33.75
CA SER A 397 11.35 -25.90 -34.35
C SER A 397 11.81 -24.97 -33.22
N VAL A 398 13.11 -24.73 -33.18
CA VAL A 398 13.79 -23.78 -32.31
C VAL A 398 13.16 -22.39 -32.48
N VAL A 399 12.59 -21.85 -31.42
CA VAL A 399 12.14 -20.46 -31.37
C VAL A 399 13.29 -19.64 -30.81
N ASN A 400 13.77 -18.68 -31.60
CA ASN A 400 14.78 -17.72 -31.21
C ASN A 400 14.27 -16.89 -30.02
N GLU A 401 15.09 -16.76 -28.99
CA GLU A 401 14.84 -15.89 -27.84
C GLU A 401 14.79 -14.43 -28.30
N ASP A 402 13.76 -13.73 -27.83
CA ASP A 402 13.52 -12.31 -28.11
C ASP A 402 14.42 -11.46 -27.17
N PRO A 403 15.41 -10.70 -27.69
CA PRO A 403 16.37 -9.97 -26.89
C PRO A 403 15.75 -8.86 -26.01
N GLN A 404 14.50 -8.47 -26.24
CA GLN A 404 13.84 -7.36 -25.54
C GLN A 404 13.28 -7.74 -24.16
N LEU A 405 13.06 -9.02 -23.88
CA LEU A 405 12.60 -9.47 -22.56
C LEU A 405 13.75 -9.47 -21.53
N GLU A 406 14.96 -9.80 -21.97
CA GLU A 406 16.15 -9.83 -21.11
C GLU A 406 16.54 -8.44 -20.60
N ASP A 407 16.40 -7.39 -21.40
CA ASP A 407 16.72 -6.02 -20.97
C ASP A 407 15.83 -5.55 -19.81
N SER A 408 14.52 -5.86 -19.84
CA SER A 408 13.58 -5.51 -18.76
C SER A 408 13.86 -6.28 -17.45
N VAL A 409 14.27 -7.54 -17.57
CA VAL A 409 14.62 -8.40 -16.43
C VAL A 409 15.95 -7.97 -15.82
N THR A 410 16.92 -7.57 -16.66
CA THR A 410 18.24 -7.12 -16.24
C THR A 410 18.19 -5.76 -15.55
N GLU A 411 17.37 -4.83 -16.06
CA GLU A 411 17.14 -3.52 -15.42
C GLU A 411 16.39 -3.67 -14.09
N ARG A 412 15.41 -4.58 -14.01
CA ARG A 412 14.74 -4.97 -12.76
C ARG A 412 15.71 -5.59 -11.76
N GLN A 413 16.59 -6.49 -12.20
CA GLN A 413 17.62 -7.09 -11.34
C GLN A 413 18.62 -6.05 -10.83
N ARG A 414 18.99 -5.05 -11.65
CA ARG A 414 19.85 -3.94 -11.24
C ARG A 414 19.18 -3.04 -10.20
N ALA A 415 17.94 -2.61 -10.43
CA ALA A 415 17.18 -1.80 -9.47
C ALA A 415 16.95 -2.54 -8.14
N VAL A 416 16.72 -3.86 -8.21
CA VAL A 416 16.62 -4.74 -7.04
C VAL A 416 17.96 -4.85 -6.30
N ALA A 417 19.07 -5.02 -7.02
CA ALA A 417 20.40 -5.10 -6.43
C ALA A 417 20.79 -3.79 -5.73
N GLU A 418 20.54 -2.64 -6.36
CA GLU A 418 20.75 -1.31 -5.77
C GLU A 418 19.92 -1.11 -4.50
N ALA A 419 18.65 -1.51 -4.52
CA ALA A 419 17.79 -1.46 -3.34
C ALA A 419 18.26 -2.39 -2.20
N MET A 420 18.78 -3.58 -2.53
CA MET A 420 19.36 -4.51 -1.57
C MET A 420 20.66 -4.00 -0.95
N GLU A 421 21.51 -3.35 -1.75
CA GLU A 421 22.76 -2.74 -1.30
C GLU A 421 22.49 -1.57 -0.35
N TRP A 422 21.51 -0.72 -0.68
CA TRP A 422 21.08 0.39 0.18
C TRP A 422 20.49 -0.07 1.52
N GLY A 423 19.69 -1.14 1.50
CA GLY A 423 19.14 -1.77 2.71
C GLY A 423 20.20 -2.40 3.61
N SER A 424 21.34 -2.81 3.05
CA SER A 424 22.47 -3.41 3.77
C SER A 424 23.40 -2.35 4.37
N SER A 425 23.65 -1.25 3.66
CA SER A 425 24.44 -0.10 4.15
C SER A 425 23.73 0.64 5.30
N SER A 426 22.40 0.70 5.28
CA SER A 426 21.60 1.26 6.39
C SER A 426 21.71 0.46 7.70
N ARG A 427 22.09 -0.84 7.65
CA ARG A 427 22.36 -1.65 8.85
C ARG A 427 23.70 -1.32 9.50
N HIS A 428 24.69 -0.86 8.74
CA HIS A 428 26.01 -0.49 9.27
C HIS A 428 26.01 0.91 9.89
N ASN A 429 25.35 1.88 9.25
CA ASN A 429 25.29 3.26 9.77
C ASN A 429 24.48 3.40 11.08
N GLY A 430 23.55 2.47 11.35
CA GLY A 430 22.82 2.43 12.63
C GLY A 430 23.65 1.90 13.80
N VAL A 431 24.69 1.10 13.54
CA VAL A 431 25.55 0.53 14.58
C VAL A 431 26.72 1.47 14.91
N GLU A 432 27.18 2.28 13.96
CA GLU A 432 28.20 3.31 14.21
C GLU A 432 27.65 4.55 14.94
N ALA A 433 26.39 4.93 14.68
CA ALA A 433 25.74 6.05 15.39
C ALA A 433 25.52 5.78 16.90
N LEU A 434 25.50 4.52 17.33
CA LEU A 434 25.41 4.11 18.74
C LEU A 434 26.77 3.99 19.45
N ARG A 435 27.89 4.08 18.72
CA ARG A 435 29.25 4.07 19.30
C ARG A 435 29.89 5.45 19.46
N CYS A 436 29.37 6.49 18.81
CA CYS A 436 29.93 7.86 18.89
C CYS A 436 29.24 8.79 19.91
N GLY A 437 28.25 8.32 20.68
CA GLY A 437 27.44 9.15 21.58
C GLY A 437 27.84 9.12 23.06
N SER A 438 29.08 8.81 23.42
CA SER A 438 29.49 8.73 24.83
C SER A 438 30.91 9.22 25.07
N THR A 439 31.12 10.55 24.99
CA THR A 439 32.17 11.26 25.75
C THR A 439 31.94 12.77 25.70
N SER A 440 32.40 13.47 26.76
CA SER A 440 32.46 14.91 27.05
C SER A 440 31.18 15.60 27.59
N SER A 441 31.06 15.82 28.91
CA SER A 441 31.57 16.96 29.75
C SER A 441 30.79 18.26 29.49
N LEU A 442 30.13 18.95 30.42
CA LEU A 442 30.40 19.34 31.81
C LEU A 442 29.08 19.42 32.62
#